data_AF-A0A254Q7K3-F1
#
_entry.id   AF-A0A254Q7K3-F1
#
_cell.length_a   1.000
_cell.length_b   1.000
_cell.length_c   1.000
_cell.angle_alpha   90.00
_cell.angle_beta   90.00
_cell.angle_gamma   90.00
#
_symmetry.space_group_name_H-M   'P 1'
#
loop_
_entity.id
_entity.type
_entity.pdbx_description
1 polymer ?
#
loop_
_entity_poly.entity_id
_entity_poly.type
_entity_poly.pdbx_seq_one_letter_code
_entity_poly.pdbx_strand_id
1 'polypeptide(L)'
;MNLKLGASYNSALNEMMSGHNQSVLDYIKSIRSAASVSFETMMEQKALSFRLALKNNSEAIDVSTLSCNGIVSPDLKGDVHSVRGMFFMHQNEFENAQKEFLSSSECHSVYDNYDKALLARFNYILAKAFLSSEDLSGDFETLHQEALDHHVLRVQALCLRQLSNICFDNENFIKAEKQAQAAADLFAKLGVLSDLHLAYIHLADCLIEIGKIKLAKDVISKIPAEVDSRVAFPLSYIQSKIFARHLDLSAFDNINPYWLKRFRKYSGNSLKKNESKSWRFIARSGMIYDKSGTLKGRIKINSLEGQLLKILKNGPKNRNMLCESLWPDHAEDGVLESRFYRLVNRINHKLGELVVFDGKKYSLKETLDIRN
;
A
#
# COMPACT_ATOMS: atom_id res chain seq x y z
N MET A 1 14.17 -0.34 34.78
CA MET A 1 12.82 -0.91 34.51
C MET A 1 12.97 -1.81 33.30
N ASN A 2 13.10 -3.13 33.49
CA ASN A 2 13.24 -4.08 32.38
C ASN A 2 11.89 -4.16 31.66
N LEU A 3 11.76 -3.43 30.56
CA LEU A 3 10.62 -3.57 29.65
C LEU A 3 10.53 -5.05 29.27
N LYS A 4 9.40 -5.69 29.55
CA LYS A 4 9.00 -6.92 28.85
C LYS A 4 8.87 -6.54 27.37
N LEU A 5 9.98 -6.57 26.63
CA LEU A 5 10.05 -6.57 25.18
C LEU A 5 9.43 -7.90 24.70
N GLY A 6 8.11 -8.00 24.83
CA GLY A 6 7.36 -9.21 24.46
C GLY A 6 7.07 -9.32 22.96
N ALA A 7 7.29 -8.23 22.21
CA ALA A 7 7.15 -8.23 20.76
C ALA A 7 8.54 -8.26 20.12
N SER A 8 8.78 -9.25 19.27
CA SER A 8 9.94 -9.27 18.37
C SER A 8 9.63 -8.49 17.09
N TYR A 9 10.67 -8.06 16.37
CA TYR A 9 10.52 -7.45 15.05
C TYR A 9 9.67 -8.29 14.09
N ASN A 10 9.87 -9.62 14.07
CA ASN A 10 9.05 -10.53 13.25
C ASN A 10 7.58 -10.56 13.69
N SER A 11 7.30 -10.48 15.00
CA SER A 11 5.93 -10.34 15.50
C SER A 11 5.30 -9.03 15.03
N ALA A 12 6.03 -7.91 15.11
CA ALA A 12 5.53 -6.63 14.63
C ALA A 12 5.30 -6.65 13.11
N LEU A 13 6.17 -7.30 12.34
CA LEU A 13 6.00 -7.46 10.91
C LEU A 13 4.72 -8.25 10.58
N ASN A 14 4.48 -9.37 11.25
CA ASN A 14 3.27 -10.18 11.06
C ASN A 14 2.00 -9.39 11.41
N GLU A 15 2.02 -8.64 12.52
CA GLU A 15 0.92 -7.74 12.91
C GLU A 15 0.65 -6.66 11.85
N MET A 16 1.71 -6.08 11.25
CA MET A 16 1.58 -5.12 10.16
C MET A 16 0.88 -5.74 8.94
N MET A 17 1.27 -6.97 8.59
CA MET A 17 0.71 -7.71 7.47
C MET A 17 -0.77 -8.04 7.68
N SER A 18 -1.16 -8.33 8.92
CA SER A 18 -2.57 -8.52 9.33
C SER A 18 -3.35 -7.23 9.51
N GLY A 19 -2.73 -6.06 9.32
CA GLY A 19 -3.38 -4.75 9.43
C GLY A 19 -3.48 -4.21 10.86
N HIS A 20 -2.93 -4.90 11.86
CA HIS A 20 -2.84 -4.46 13.25
C HIS A 20 -1.72 -3.42 13.43
N ASN A 21 -1.86 -2.29 12.76
CA ASN A 21 -0.81 -1.26 12.74
C ASN A 21 -0.52 -0.68 14.15
N GLN A 22 -1.43 -0.80 15.12
CA GLN A 22 -1.20 -0.30 16.48
C GLN A 22 -0.10 -1.08 17.21
N SER A 23 -0.11 -2.41 17.12
CA SER A 23 0.94 -3.28 17.68
C SER A 23 2.33 -2.91 17.14
N VAL A 24 2.40 -2.56 15.85
CA VAL A 24 3.63 -2.08 15.19
C VAL A 24 4.09 -0.75 15.76
N LEU A 25 3.16 0.21 15.92
CA LEU A 25 3.47 1.52 16.46
C LEU A 25 3.96 1.42 17.91
N ASP A 26 3.39 0.52 18.70
CA ASP A 26 3.81 0.29 20.07
C ASP A 26 5.23 -0.31 20.13
N TYR A 27 5.57 -1.22 19.21
CA TYR A 27 6.94 -1.73 19.04
C TYR A 27 7.93 -0.61 18.67
N ILE A 28 7.62 0.19 17.63
CA ILE A 28 8.46 1.31 17.21
C ILE A 28 8.67 2.30 18.38
N LYS A 29 7.60 2.63 19.10
CA LYS A 29 7.66 3.53 20.26
C LYS A 29 8.56 2.99 21.36
N SER A 30 8.51 1.68 21.62
CA SER A 30 9.37 1.03 22.61
C SER A 30 10.86 1.17 22.28
N ILE A 31 11.21 1.13 20.99
CA ILE A 31 12.58 1.35 20.51
C ILE A 31 12.97 2.82 20.65
N ARG A 32 12.10 3.76 20.24
CA ARG A 32 12.36 5.21 20.37
C ARG A 32 12.51 5.67 21.82
N SER A 33 11.88 4.98 22.77
CA SER A 33 11.93 5.28 24.19
C SER A 33 13.11 4.62 24.93
N ALA A 34 13.88 3.76 24.27
CA ALA A 34 15.00 3.08 24.88
C ALA A 34 16.21 4.02 25.01
N ALA A 35 16.90 3.97 26.16
CA ALA A 35 18.06 4.83 26.44
C ALA A 35 19.26 4.55 25.51
N SER A 36 19.36 3.32 25.00
CA SER A 36 20.35 2.90 24.02
C SER A 36 19.76 1.80 23.15
N VAL A 37 19.95 1.88 21.85
CA VAL A 37 19.51 0.88 20.87
C VAL A 37 20.70 0.43 20.03
N SER A 38 20.75 -0.85 19.69
CA SER A 38 21.75 -1.34 18.73
C SER A 38 21.46 -0.78 17.34
N PHE A 39 22.46 -0.81 16.47
CA PHE A 39 22.28 -0.43 15.07
C PHE A 39 21.20 -1.26 14.37
N GLU A 40 21.16 -2.57 14.61
CA GLU A 40 20.16 -3.47 14.02
C GLU A 40 18.74 -3.17 14.53
N THR A 41 18.56 -2.94 15.83
CA THR A 41 17.24 -2.55 16.38
C THR A 41 16.77 -1.21 15.83
N MET A 42 17.68 -0.26 15.59
CA MET A 42 17.34 0.97 14.86
C MET A 42 16.93 0.68 13.41
N MET A 43 17.61 -0.23 12.70
CA MET A 43 17.23 -0.63 11.34
C MET A 43 15.89 -1.35 11.27
N GLU A 44 15.56 -2.21 12.25
CA GLU A 44 14.24 -2.81 12.41
C GLU A 44 13.15 -1.74 12.52
N GLN A 45 13.35 -0.74 13.40
CA GLN A 45 12.44 0.38 13.57
C GLN A 45 12.26 1.14 12.26
N LYS A 46 13.35 1.52 11.59
CA LYS A 46 13.28 2.24 10.31
C LYS A 46 12.55 1.42 9.25
N ALA A 47 12.86 0.14 9.10
CA ALA A 47 12.20 -0.72 8.11
C ALA A 47 10.68 -0.76 8.34
N LEU A 48 10.22 -0.86 9.59
CA LEU A 48 8.78 -0.80 9.90
C LEU A 48 8.18 0.60 9.64
N SER A 49 8.83 1.67 10.06
CA SER A 49 8.36 3.04 9.83
C SER A 49 8.25 3.36 8.33
N PHE A 50 9.24 2.94 7.54
CA PHE A 50 9.20 3.07 6.09
C PHE A 50 8.04 2.30 5.46
N ARG A 51 7.80 1.05 5.88
CA ARG A 51 6.64 0.27 5.40
C ARG A 51 5.31 0.96 5.72
N LEU A 52 5.17 1.54 6.92
CA LEU A 52 3.98 2.31 7.29
C LEU A 52 3.83 3.58 6.43
N ALA A 53 4.93 4.29 6.20
CA ALA A 53 4.96 5.48 5.37
C ALA A 53 4.58 5.18 3.91
N LEU A 54 5.12 4.09 3.33
CA LEU A 54 4.77 3.61 1.98
C LEU A 54 3.30 3.21 1.89
N LYS A 55 2.76 2.50 2.90
CA LYS A 55 1.33 2.15 2.98
C LYS A 55 0.42 3.38 3.00
N ASN A 56 0.92 4.51 3.50
CA ASN A 56 0.21 5.80 3.50
C ASN A 56 0.57 6.70 2.30
N ASN A 57 1.29 6.18 1.29
CA ASN A 57 1.75 6.92 0.10
C ASN A 57 2.58 8.17 0.43
N SER A 58 3.42 8.12 1.46
CA SER A 58 4.34 9.21 1.78
C SER A 58 5.51 9.23 0.78
N GLU A 59 5.71 10.36 0.11
CA GLU A 59 6.82 10.56 -0.85
C GLU A 59 8.04 11.23 -0.20
N ALA A 60 7.93 11.70 1.04
CA ALA A 60 9.00 12.42 1.75
C ALA A 60 10.05 11.50 2.39
N ILE A 61 10.07 10.24 1.98
CA ILE A 61 10.89 9.19 2.56
C ILE A 61 12.29 9.25 1.93
N ASP A 62 13.32 9.51 2.74
CA ASP A 62 14.72 9.41 2.29
C ASP A 62 15.26 7.99 2.47
N VAL A 63 15.16 7.19 1.39
CA VAL A 63 15.61 5.80 1.36
C VAL A 63 17.11 5.61 1.57
N SER A 64 17.93 6.65 1.40
CA SER A 64 19.37 6.56 1.62
C SER A 64 19.74 6.26 3.09
N THR A 65 18.81 6.58 4.01
CA THR A 65 18.97 6.36 5.44
C THR A 65 18.72 4.89 5.87
N LEU A 66 18.19 4.07 4.96
CA LEU A 66 18.07 2.61 5.09
C LEU A 66 19.32 1.95 4.50
N SER A 67 20.41 1.91 5.27
CA SER A 67 21.65 1.28 4.81
C SER A 67 21.75 -0.18 5.26
N CYS A 68 22.15 -1.05 4.35
CA CYS A 68 22.51 -2.42 4.68
C CYS A 68 23.92 -2.54 5.31
N ASN A 69 24.73 -1.46 5.28
CA ASN A 69 26.07 -1.46 5.84
C ASN A 69 26.01 -1.55 7.37
N GLY A 70 26.70 -2.54 7.94
CA GLY A 70 26.71 -2.76 9.38
C GLY A 70 25.58 -3.65 9.91
N ILE A 71 24.65 -4.10 9.04
CA ILE A 71 23.69 -5.15 9.39
C ILE A 71 24.40 -6.50 9.30
N VAL A 72 24.45 -7.22 10.41
CA VAL A 72 25.08 -8.54 10.47
C VAL A 72 24.06 -9.61 10.08
N SER A 73 22.83 -9.49 10.57
CA SER A 73 21.74 -10.44 10.29
C SER A 73 21.31 -10.43 8.81
N PRO A 74 21.51 -11.53 8.06
CA PRO A 74 20.99 -11.67 6.69
C PRO A 74 19.47 -11.46 6.58
N ASP A 75 18.67 -11.89 7.56
CA ASP A 75 17.22 -11.73 7.51
C ASP A 75 16.80 -10.25 7.54
N LEU A 76 17.27 -9.49 8.53
CA LEU A 76 17.08 -8.04 8.58
C LEU A 76 17.65 -7.33 7.33
N LYS A 77 18.81 -7.75 6.83
CA LYS A 77 19.40 -7.17 5.60
C LYS A 77 18.49 -7.41 4.39
N GLY A 78 17.95 -8.62 4.25
CA GLY A 78 16.96 -8.96 3.22
C GLY A 78 15.69 -8.14 3.34
N ASP A 79 15.22 -7.89 4.56
CA ASP A 79 14.07 -7.03 4.83
C ASP A 79 14.32 -5.58 4.45
N VAL A 80 15.50 -5.03 4.77
CA VAL A 80 15.87 -3.66 4.38
C VAL A 80 15.90 -3.53 2.86
N HIS A 81 16.54 -4.47 2.15
CA HIS A 81 16.49 -4.52 0.68
C HIS A 81 15.05 -4.59 0.15
N SER A 82 14.19 -5.41 0.75
CA SER A 82 12.77 -5.51 0.37
C SER A 82 12.04 -4.17 0.49
N VAL A 83 12.25 -3.44 1.59
CA VAL A 83 11.63 -2.11 1.80
C VAL A 83 12.15 -1.08 0.80
N ARG A 84 13.45 -1.10 0.50
CA ARG A 84 14.03 -0.24 -0.54
C ARG A 84 13.46 -0.55 -1.93
N GLY A 85 13.29 -1.84 -2.25
CA GLY A 85 12.62 -2.27 -3.48
C GLY A 85 11.18 -1.76 -3.58
N MET A 86 10.40 -1.82 -2.50
CA MET A 86 9.04 -1.26 -2.44
C MET A 86 9.04 0.27 -2.62
N PHE A 87 10.00 0.98 -2.02
CA PHE A 87 10.15 2.42 -2.23
C PHE A 87 10.40 2.74 -3.72
N PHE A 88 11.33 2.05 -4.38
CA PHE A 88 11.61 2.26 -5.79
C PHE A 88 10.42 1.93 -6.70
N MET A 89 9.63 0.88 -6.37
CA MET A 89 8.35 0.62 -7.03
C MET A 89 7.40 1.81 -6.93
N HIS A 90 7.28 2.41 -5.74
CA HIS A 90 6.44 3.60 -5.52
C HIS A 90 6.92 4.83 -6.32
N GLN A 91 8.22 4.96 -6.55
CA GLN A 91 8.80 6.03 -7.37
C GLN A 91 8.81 5.72 -8.88
N ASN A 92 8.30 4.55 -9.30
CA ASN A 92 8.39 4.01 -10.66
C ASN A 92 9.84 3.80 -11.16
N GLU A 93 10.80 3.61 -10.25
CA GLU A 93 12.19 3.28 -10.56
C GLU A 93 12.37 1.76 -10.60
N PHE A 94 11.71 1.12 -11.57
CA PHE A 94 11.56 -0.34 -11.59
C PHE A 94 12.89 -1.12 -11.73
N GLU A 95 13.90 -0.55 -12.39
CA GLU A 95 15.24 -1.16 -12.47
C GLU A 95 15.93 -1.23 -11.10
N ASN A 96 15.83 -0.16 -10.31
CA ASN A 96 16.37 -0.13 -8.95
C ASN A 96 15.56 -1.07 -8.04
N ALA A 97 14.24 -1.11 -8.19
CA ALA A 97 13.39 -2.05 -7.48
C ALA A 97 13.80 -3.51 -7.72
N GLN A 98 14.07 -3.89 -8.97
CA GLN A 98 14.55 -5.23 -9.30
C GLN A 98 15.84 -5.60 -8.58
N LYS A 99 16.86 -4.72 -8.62
CA LYS A 99 18.15 -4.96 -7.95
C LYS A 99 17.98 -5.19 -6.45
N GLU A 100 17.15 -4.38 -5.80
CA GLU A 100 16.88 -4.50 -4.38
C GLU A 100 16.07 -5.77 -4.04
N PHE A 101 15.07 -6.14 -4.83
CA PHE A 101 14.33 -7.39 -4.61
C PHE A 101 15.17 -8.64 -4.86
N LEU A 102 16.08 -8.62 -5.84
CA LEU A 102 17.03 -9.71 -6.06
C LEU A 102 17.97 -9.86 -4.86
N SER A 103 18.56 -8.75 -4.40
CA SER A 103 19.42 -8.73 -3.20
C SER A 103 18.67 -9.22 -1.95
N SER A 104 17.39 -8.85 -1.81
CA SER A 104 16.51 -9.32 -0.74
C SER A 104 16.32 -10.84 -0.79
N SER A 105 16.06 -11.38 -1.98
CA SER A 105 15.94 -12.84 -2.16
C SER A 105 17.21 -13.57 -1.77
N GLU A 106 18.37 -13.12 -2.26
CA GLU A 106 19.66 -13.74 -1.97
C GLU A 106 19.95 -13.77 -0.46
N CYS A 107 19.65 -12.68 0.25
CA CYS A 107 19.85 -12.62 1.70
C CYS A 107 18.95 -13.61 2.46
N HIS A 108 17.68 -13.75 2.09
CA HIS A 108 16.75 -14.66 2.76
C HIS A 108 17.01 -16.14 2.42
N SER A 109 17.56 -16.43 1.25
CA SER A 109 17.94 -17.80 0.85
C SER A 109 19.08 -18.39 1.68
N VAL A 110 19.93 -17.56 2.31
CA VAL A 110 21.05 -18.03 3.15
C VAL A 110 20.60 -18.93 4.31
N TYR A 111 19.37 -18.73 4.81
CA TYR A 111 18.81 -19.51 5.93
C TYR A 111 17.56 -20.28 5.55
N ASP A 112 17.39 -20.62 4.27
CA ASP A 112 16.20 -21.35 3.80
C ASP A 112 14.88 -20.66 4.18
N ASN A 113 14.88 -19.32 4.29
CA ASN A 113 13.66 -18.55 4.53
C ASN A 113 12.88 -18.38 3.22
N TYR A 114 12.38 -19.50 2.70
CA TYR A 114 11.72 -19.59 1.39
C TYR A 114 10.51 -18.66 1.28
N ASP A 115 9.76 -18.41 2.37
CA ASP A 115 8.62 -17.48 2.33
C ASP A 115 9.04 -16.06 1.93
N LYS A 116 10.05 -15.50 2.61
CA LYS A 116 10.56 -14.16 2.29
C LYS A 116 11.34 -14.14 0.97
N ALA A 117 12.16 -15.15 0.70
CA ALA A 117 12.96 -15.22 -0.52
C ALA A 117 12.09 -15.29 -1.79
N LEU A 118 11.11 -16.19 -1.81
CA LEU A 118 10.20 -16.33 -2.96
C LEU A 118 9.27 -15.12 -3.09
N LEU A 119 8.86 -14.47 -1.98
CA LEU A 119 8.11 -13.22 -2.04
C LEU A 119 8.94 -12.07 -2.64
N ALA A 120 10.24 -12.00 -2.32
CA ALA A 120 11.14 -11.04 -2.94
C ALA A 120 11.27 -11.30 -4.45
N ARG A 121 11.42 -12.56 -4.88
CA ARG A 121 11.43 -12.93 -6.31
C ARG A 121 10.11 -12.61 -7.01
N PHE A 122 8.97 -12.83 -6.36
CA PHE A 122 7.68 -12.40 -6.90
C PHE A 122 7.65 -10.89 -7.20
N ASN A 123 8.15 -10.07 -6.27
CA ASN A 123 8.22 -8.62 -6.45
C ASN A 123 9.25 -8.21 -7.51
N TYR A 124 10.35 -8.94 -7.66
CA TYR A 124 11.30 -8.78 -8.77
C TYR A 124 10.61 -8.98 -10.13
N ILE A 125 9.85 -10.07 -10.30
CA ILE A 125 9.12 -10.37 -11.55
C ILE A 125 8.06 -9.28 -11.81
N LEU A 126 7.35 -8.82 -10.77
CA LEU A 126 6.43 -7.68 -10.91
C LEU A 126 7.13 -6.39 -11.37
N ALA A 127 8.29 -6.06 -10.79
CA ALA A 127 9.06 -4.90 -11.23
C ALA A 127 9.53 -5.03 -12.69
N LYS A 128 9.89 -6.24 -13.12
CA LYS A 128 10.19 -6.57 -14.53
C LYS A 128 8.99 -6.33 -15.45
N ALA A 129 7.78 -6.72 -15.02
CA ALA A 129 6.54 -6.53 -15.77
C ALA A 129 6.21 -5.05 -16.08
N PHE A 130 6.71 -4.11 -15.27
CA PHE A 130 6.53 -2.69 -15.51
C PHE A 130 7.54 -2.10 -16.50
N LEU A 131 8.68 -2.76 -16.75
CA LEU A 131 9.68 -2.32 -17.71
C LEU A 131 9.46 -2.89 -19.12
N SER A 132 9.02 -4.14 -19.22
CA SER A 132 8.85 -4.82 -20.49
C SER A 132 7.38 -5.11 -20.80
N SER A 133 7.04 -5.12 -22.08
CA SER A 133 5.76 -5.65 -22.58
C SER A 133 5.81 -7.16 -22.80
N GLU A 134 6.82 -7.85 -22.26
CA GLU A 134 7.01 -9.29 -22.43
C GLU A 134 5.94 -10.06 -21.65
N ASP A 135 5.55 -11.20 -22.21
CA ASP A 135 4.70 -12.15 -21.50
C ASP A 135 5.54 -12.86 -20.42
N LEU A 136 5.32 -12.48 -19.17
CA LEU A 136 6.00 -13.06 -18.01
C LEU A 136 5.26 -14.27 -17.41
N SER A 137 4.32 -14.88 -18.14
CA SER A 137 3.61 -16.08 -17.68
C SER A 137 4.57 -17.21 -17.29
N GLY A 138 5.60 -17.48 -18.10
CA GLY A 138 6.61 -18.51 -17.80
C GLY A 138 7.41 -18.24 -16.51
N ASP A 139 7.74 -16.98 -16.24
CA ASP A 139 8.41 -16.55 -15.01
C ASP A 139 7.52 -16.82 -13.78
N PHE A 140 6.23 -16.47 -13.86
CA PHE A 140 5.27 -16.73 -12.78
C PHE A 140 4.92 -18.21 -12.61
N GLU A 141 4.86 -19.00 -13.69
CA GLU A 141 4.63 -20.46 -13.64
C GLU A 141 5.81 -21.16 -12.95
N THR A 142 7.04 -20.78 -13.29
CA THR A 142 8.26 -21.30 -12.64
C THR A 142 8.27 -20.98 -11.15
N LEU A 143 8.04 -19.71 -10.79
CA LEU A 143 8.00 -19.30 -9.39
C LEU A 143 6.85 -19.97 -8.61
N HIS A 144 5.70 -20.19 -9.26
CA HIS A 144 4.58 -20.92 -8.66
C HIS A 144 4.96 -22.38 -8.34
N GLN A 145 5.65 -23.07 -9.25
CA GLN A 145 6.11 -24.43 -9.03
C GLN A 145 7.11 -24.51 -7.86
N GLU A 146 8.09 -23.62 -7.83
CA GLU A 146 9.02 -23.56 -6.68
C GLU A 146 8.29 -23.28 -5.36
N ALA A 147 7.30 -22.38 -5.37
CA ALA A 147 6.49 -22.11 -4.18
C ALA A 147 5.62 -23.32 -3.77
N LEU A 148 5.22 -24.19 -4.69
CA LEU A 148 4.59 -25.48 -4.38
C LEU A 148 5.57 -26.43 -3.70
N ASP A 149 6.77 -26.57 -4.26
CA ASP A 149 7.82 -27.48 -3.77
C ASP A 149 8.27 -27.11 -2.34
N HIS A 150 8.27 -25.81 -2.00
CA HIS A 150 8.61 -25.30 -0.67
C HIS A 150 7.39 -25.01 0.22
N HIS A 151 6.18 -25.34 -0.20
CA HIS A 151 4.93 -25.10 0.55
C HIS A 151 4.66 -23.64 0.96
N VAL A 152 5.11 -22.67 0.15
CA VAL A 152 4.93 -21.24 0.39
C VAL A 152 3.57 -20.76 -0.17
N LEU A 153 2.50 -21.01 0.58
CA LEU A 153 1.11 -20.76 0.15
C LEU A 153 0.84 -19.32 -0.30
N ARG A 154 1.47 -18.33 0.35
CA ARG A 154 1.29 -16.92 0.02
C ARG A 154 1.77 -16.60 -1.38
N VAL A 155 2.97 -17.07 -1.73
CA VAL A 155 3.55 -16.84 -3.06
C VAL A 155 2.78 -17.64 -4.11
N GLN A 156 2.33 -18.85 -3.80
CA GLN A 156 1.44 -19.61 -4.69
C GLN A 156 0.18 -18.81 -5.06
N ALA A 157 -0.52 -18.27 -4.06
CA ALA A 157 -1.73 -17.48 -4.27
C ALA A 157 -1.47 -16.19 -5.08
N LEU A 158 -0.35 -15.52 -4.80
CA LEU A 158 0.07 -14.32 -5.54
C LEU A 158 0.38 -14.62 -7.00
N CYS A 159 1.13 -15.70 -7.29
CA CYS A 159 1.43 -16.13 -8.66
C CYS A 159 0.14 -16.51 -9.41
N LEU A 160 -0.75 -17.30 -8.80
CA LEU A 160 -2.04 -17.67 -9.42
C LEU A 160 -2.88 -16.44 -9.77
N ARG A 161 -2.92 -15.43 -8.90
CA ARG A 161 -3.61 -14.17 -9.20
C ARG A 161 -3.00 -13.43 -10.38
N GLN A 162 -1.66 -13.41 -10.51
CA GLN A 162 -1.01 -12.75 -11.66
C GLN A 162 -1.17 -13.53 -12.95
N LEU A 163 -1.05 -14.86 -12.91
CA LEU A 163 -1.34 -15.72 -14.06
C LEU A 163 -2.79 -15.54 -14.53
N SER A 164 -3.72 -15.39 -13.59
CA SER A 164 -5.12 -15.10 -13.89
C SER A 164 -5.29 -13.76 -14.60
N ASN A 165 -4.59 -12.71 -14.14
CA ASN A 165 -4.59 -11.41 -14.80
C ASN A 165 -4.06 -11.51 -16.24
N ILE A 166 -2.97 -12.25 -16.47
CA ILE A 166 -2.39 -12.47 -17.81
C ILE A 166 -3.40 -13.22 -18.70
N CYS A 167 -4.01 -14.30 -18.20
CA CYS A 167 -5.04 -15.02 -18.95
C CYS A 167 -6.25 -14.15 -19.28
N PHE A 168 -6.66 -13.29 -18.35
CA PHE A 168 -7.76 -12.35 -18.54
C PHE A 168 -7.43 -11.30 -19.62
N ASP A 169 -6.22 -10.73 -19.59
CA ASP A 169 -5.77 -9.75 -20.58
C ASP A 169 -5.63 -10.37 -21.97
N ASN A 170 -5.35 -11.68 -22.05
CA ASN A 170 -5.35 -12.49 -23.28
C ASN A 170 -6.75 -13.03 -23.65
N GLU A 171 -7.82 -12.54 -23.01
CA GLU A 171 -9.22 -12.92 -23.24
C GLU A 171 -9.53 -14.42 -23.04
N ASN A 172 -8.63 -15.16 -22.37
CA ASN A 172 -8.84 -16.54 -21.94
C ASN A 172 -9.53 -16.57 -20.56
N PHE A 173 -10.78 -16.12 -20.53
CA PHE A 173 -11.51 -15.93 -19.28
C PHE A 173 -11.73 -17.22 -18.50
N ILE A 174 -11.88 -18.37 -19.16
CA ILE A 174 -12.07 -19.67 -18.49
C ILE A 174 -10.81 -20.07 -17.72
N LYS A 175 -9.62 -19.92 -18.30
CA LYS A 175 -8.35 -20.20 -17.58
C LYS A 175 -8.13 -19.19 -16.46
N ALA A 176 -8.44 -17.91 -16.70
CA ALA A 176 -8.38 -16.86 -15.69
C ALA A 176 -9.28 -17.19 -14.48
N GLU A 177 -10.55 -17.53 -14.71
CA GLU A 177 -11.49 -17.87 -13.63
C GLU A 177 -10.98 -19.01 -12.74
N LYS A 178 -10.44 -20.09 -13.31
CA LYS A 178 -9.85 -21.20 -12.55
C LYS A 178 -8.68 -20.75 -11.69
N GLN A 179 -7.78 -19.93 -12.23
CA GLN A 179 -6.61 -19.42 -11.50
C GLN A 179 -7.01 -18.42 -10.41
N ALA A 180 -7.98 -17.52 -10.69
CA ALA A 180 -8.53 -16.59 -9.70
C ALA A 180 -9.22 -17.32 -8.53
N GLN A 181 -9.99 -18.38 -8.83
CA GLN A 181 -10.63 -19.20 -7.81
C GLN A 181 -9.60 -19.90 -6.92
N ALA A 182 -8.59 -20.54 -7.52
CA ALA A 182 -7.51 -21.18 -6.77
C ALA A 182 -6.73 -20.19 -5.89
N ALA A 183 -6.45 -18.98 -6.41
CA ALA A 183 -5.83 -17.92 -5.61
C ALA A 183 -6.71 -17.51 -4.42
N ALA A 184 -8.02 -17.31 -4.63
CA ALA A 184 -8.96 -16.93 -3.59
C ALA A 184 -9.07 -18.00 -2.48
N ASP A 185 -9.08 -19.29 -2.86
CA ASP A 185 -9.14 -20.40 -1.91
C ASP A 185 -7.88 -20.48 -1.04
N LEU A 186 -6.71 -20.14 -1.59
CA LEU A 186 -5.46 -20.05 -0.81
C LEU A 186 -5.46 -18.82 0.11
N PHE A 187 -5.87 -17.64 -0.36
CA PHE A 187 -5.94 -16.46 0.50
C PHE A 187 -6.95 -16.60 1.64
N ALA A 188 -8.06 -17.33 1.42
CA ALA A 188 -9.03 -17.63 2.46
C ALA A 188 -8.42 -18.43 3.62
N LYS A 189 -7.47 -19.33 3.34
CA LYS A 189 -6.73 -20.08 4.35
C LYS A 189 -5.70 -19.23 5.10
N LEU A 190 -5.10 -18.25 4.42
CA LEU A 190 -4.05 -17.39 4.98
C LEU A 190 -4.57 -16.26 5.86
N GLY A 191 -5.85 -15.89 5.75
CA GLY A 191 -6.44 -14.79 6.53
C GLY A 191 -5.99 -13.38 6.08
N VAL A 192 -5.34 -13.24 4.92
CA VAL A 192 -4.90 -11.95 4.39
C VAL A 192 -6.08 -11.26 3.70
N LEU A 193 -6.90 -10.54 4.47
CA LEU A 193 -8.21 -10.02 4.04
C LEU A 193 -8.15 -9.17 2.76
N SER A 194 -7.19 -8.24 2.65
CA SER A 194 -7.13 -7.37 1.47
C SER A 194 -6.78 -8.13 0.18
N ASP A 195 -5.87 -9.10 0.24
CA ASP A 195 -5.53 -9.92 -0.93
C ASP A 195 -6.65 -10.90 -1.28
N LEU A 196 -7.35 -11.45 -0.28
CA LEU A 196 -8.56 -12.24 -0.48
C LEU A 196 -9.64 -11.44 -1.19
N HIS A 197 -9.93 -10.21 -0.74
CA HIS A 197 -10.94 -9.35 -1.39
C HIS A 197 -10.55 -9.03 -2.82
N LEU A 198 -9.27 -8.72 -3.10
CA LEU A 198 -8.80 -8.50 -4.47
C LEU A 198 -8.93 -9.76 -5.34
N ALA A 199 -8.68 -10.94 -4.79
CA ALA A 199 -8.88 -12.21 -5.50
C ALA A 199 -10.37 -12.46 -5.82
N TYR A 200 -11.27 -12.20 -4.87
CA TYR A 200 -12.72 -12.26 -5.11
C TYR A 200 -13.21 -11.26 -6.15
N ILE A 201 -12.70 -10.03 -6.12
CA ILE A 201 -13.03 -9.01 -7.12
C ILE A 201 -12.57 -9.45 -8.51
N HIS A 202 -11.35 -9.97 -8.62
CA HIS A 202 -10.83 -10.46 -9.89
C HIS A 202 -11.60 -11.70 -10.41
N LEU A 203 -11.93 -12.63 -9.52
CA LEU A 203 -12.79 -13.79 -9.83
C LEU A 203 -14.16 -13.34 -10.33
N ALA A 204 -14.78 -12.37 -9.66
CA ALA A 204 -16.07 -11.81 -10.09
C ALA A 204 -15.97 -11.15 -11.46
N ASP A 205 -14.87 -10.44 -11.77
CA ASP A 205 -14.62 -9.87 -13.11
C ASP A 205 -14.59 -10.99 -14.17
N CYS A 206 -13.85 -12.08 -13.91
CA CYS A 206 -13.80 -13.24 -14.81
C CYS A 206 -15.19 -13.87 -15.01
N LEU A 207 -15.95 -14.05 -13.93
CA LEU A 207 -17.29 -14.62 -13.98
C LEU A 207 -18.26 -13.76 -14.80
N ILE A 208 -18.14 -12.43 -14.74
CA ILE A 208 -18.94 -11.51 -15.56
C ILE A 208 -18.63 -11.71 -17.04
N GLU A 209 -17.35 -11.76 -17.42
CA GLU A 209 -16.94 -11.97 -18.82
C GLU A 209 -17.40 -13.32 -19.39
N ILE A 210 -17.52 -14.36 -18.55
CA ILE A 210 -18.06 -15.68 -18.95
C ILE A 210 -19.61 -15.71 -18.88
N GLY A 211 -20.27 -14.62 -18.51
CA GLY A 211 -21.74 -14.53 -18.42
C GLY A 211 -22.35 -15.13 -17.14
N LYS A 212 -21.54 -15.52 -16.15
CA LYS A 212 -21.97 -16.10 -14.86
C LYS A 212 -22.26 -15.00 -13.81
N ILE A 213 -23.11 -14.04 -14.15
CA ILE A 213 -23.36 -12.83 -13.32
C ILE A 213 -23.90 -13.16 -11.92
N LYS A 214 -24.73 -14.20 -11.77
CA LYS A 214 -25.27 -14.61 -10.46
C LYS A 214 -24.15 -15.03 -9.51
N LEU A 215 -23.21 -15.85 -9.98
CA LEU A 215 -22.06 -16.28 -9.18
C LEU A 215 -21.13 -15.11 -8.86
N ALA A 216 -20.95 -14.16 -9.78
CA ALA A 216 -20.19 -12.94 -9.50
C ALA A 216 -20.80 -12.12 -8.35
N LYS A 217 -22.13 -12.01 -8.29
CA LYS A 217 -22.84 -11.37 -7.15
C LYS A 217 -22.59 -12.11 -5.84
N ASP A 218 -22.68 -13.44 -5.86
CA ASP A 218 -22.46 -14.26 -4.67
C ASP A 218 -21.02 -14.11 -4.15
N VAL A 219 -20.03 -14.06 -5.04
CA VAL A 219 -18.62 -13.81 -4.69
C VAL A 219 -18.44 -12.42 -4.06
N ILE A 220 -18.97 -11.36 -4.69
CA ILE A 220 -18.85 -9.99 -4.16
C ILE A 220 -19.55 -9.81 -2.81
N SER A 221 -20.65 -10.55 -2.56
CA SER A 221 -21.37 -10.49 -1.28
C SER A 221 -20.55 -10.96 -0.07
N LYS A 222 -19.43 -11.68 -0.30
CA LYS A 222 -18.49 -12.11 0.74
C LYS A 222 -17.58 -10.99 1.23
N ILE A 223 -17.53 -9.87 0.52
CA ILE A 223 -16.68 -8.73 0.87
C ILE A 223 -17.49 -7.77 1.76
N PRO A 224 -17.01 -7.43 2.98
CA PRO A 224 -17.70 -6.51 3.87
C PRO A 224 -17.75 -5.09 3.29
N ALA A 225 -18.62 -4.24 3.86
CA ALA A 225 -18.75 -2.85 3.41
C ALA A 225 -17.49 -2.02 3.67
N GLU A 226 -16.80 -2.26 4.78
CA GLU A 226 -15.53 -1.60 5.11
C GLU A 226 -14.36 -2.38 4.52
N VAL A 227 -13.58 -1.73 3.66
CA VAL A 227 -12.46 -2.36 2.95
C VAL A 227 -11.21 -1.49 2.96
N ASP A 228 -10.05 -2.14 2.77
CA ASP A 228 -8.76 -1.49 2.51
C ASP A 228 -8.85 -0.57 1.29
N SER A 229 -8.14 0.56 1.30
CA SER A 229 -8.16 1.55 0.22
C SER A 229 -7.78 0.97 -1.15
N ARG A 230 -6.93 -0.07 -1.19
CA ARG A 230 -6.56 -0.77 -2.42
C ARG A 230 -7.72 -1.57 -3.04
N VAL A 231 -8.71 -1.95 -2.23
CA VAL A 231 -9.87 -2.76 -2.60
C VAL A 231 -11.04 -1.87 -3.04
N ALA A 232 -11.15 -0.66 -2.48
CA ALA A 232 -12.28 0.24 -2.69
C ALA A 232 -12.61 0.49 -4.17
N PHE A 233 -11.64 0.93 -4.97
CA PHE A 233 -11.89 1.19 -6.39
C PHE A 233 -12.23 -0.08 -7.20
N PRO A 234 -11.42 -1.17 -7.14
CA PRO A 234 -11.76 -2.40 -7.85
C PRO A 234 -13.14 -2.95 -7.49
N LEU A 235 -13.53 -2.87 -6.22
CA LEU A 235 -14.85 -3.31 -5.76
C LEU A 235 -15.96 -2.47 -6.38
N SER A 236 -15.85 -1.15 -6.31
CA SER A 236 -16.85 -0.25 -6.89
C SER A 236 -16.93 -0.38 -8.43
N TYR A 237 -15.82 -0.67 -9.10
CA TYR A 237 -15.80 -1.03 -10.52
C TYR A 237 -16.58 -2.32 -10.82
N ILE A 238 -16.38 -3.39 -10.06
CA ILE A 238 -17.14 -4.62 -10.32
C ILE A 238 -18.61 -4.45 -9.96
N GLN A 239 -18.93 -3.72 -8.89
CA GLN A 239 -20.31 -3.36 -8.57
C GLN A 239 -20.96 -2.52 -9.67
N SER A 240 -20.23 -1.58 -10.29
CA SER A 240 -20.76 -0.80 -11.41
C SER A 240 -21.07 -1.68 -12.62
N LYS A 241 -20.21 -2.66 -12.94
CA LYS A 241 -20.47 -3.67 -13.97
C LYS A 241 -21.71 -4.52 -13.68
N ILE A 242 -21.85 -5.02 -12.45
CA ILE A 242 -22.94 -5.92 -12.05
C ILE A 242 -24.30 -5.21 -12.00
N PHE A 243 -24.32 -3.97 -11.51
CA PHE A 243 -25.55 -3.24 -11.21
C PHE A 243 -25.83 -2.07 -12.17
N ALA A 244 -25.03 -1.92 -13.22
CA ALA A 244 -25.09 -0.80 -14.17
C ALA A 244 -25.11 0.58 -13.49
N ARG A 245 -24.33 0.73 -12.41
CA ARG A 245 -24.24 1.98 -11.64
C ARG A 245 -23.16 2.89 -12.21
N HIS A 246 -23.37 4.20 -12.11
CA HIS A 246 -22.29 5.14 -12.43
C HIS A 246 -21.19 5.07 -11.35
N LEU A 247 -19.93 5.10 -11.78
CA LEU A 247 -18.77 5.12 -10.90
C LEU A 247 -18.09 6.49 -10.98
N ASP A 248 -18.07 7.21 -9.86
CA ASP A 248 -17.39 8.50 -9.75
C ASP A 248 -15.91 8.29 -9.40
N LEU A 249 -15.01 8.57 -10.35
CA LEU A 249 -13.57 8.45 -10.14
C LEU A 249 -13.04 9.43 -9.08
N SER A 250 -13.72 10.56 -8.83
CA SER A 250 -13.28 11.55 -7.85
C SER A 250 -13.42 11.08 -6.41
N ALA A 251 -14.15 9.99 -6.17
CA ALA A 251 -14.26 9.34 -4.87
C ALA A 251 -13.02 8.50 -4.49
N PHE A 252 -12.06 8.35 -5.40
CA PHE A 252 -10.89 7.49 -5.19
C PHE A 252 -9.58 8.26 -5.33
N ASP A 253 -8.72 8.14 -4.33
CA ASP A 253 -7.50 8.95 -4.22
C ASP A 253 -6.30 8.33 -4.91
N ASN A 254 -6.22 6.99 -4.89
CA ASN A 254 -5.16 6.24 -5.52
C ASN A 254 -5.77 5.05 -6.25
N ILE A 255 -5.97 5.21 -7.55
CA ILE A 255 -6.48 4.14 -8.40
C ILE A 255 -5.29 3.42 -9.00
N ASN A 256 -5.19 2.12 -8.72
CA ASN A 256 -4.19 1.28 -9.37
C ASN A 256 -4.34 1.38 -10.91
N PRO A 257 -3.27 1.72 -11.65
CA PRO A 257 -3.33 1.93 -13.10
C PRO A 257 -3.91 0.75 -13.89
N TYR A 258 -3.68 -0.47 -13.41
CA TYR A 258 -4.20 -1.69 -14.01
C TYR A 258 -5.73 -1.73 -13.99
N TRP A 259 -6.33 -1.50 -12.82
CA TRP A 259 -7.78 -1.46 -12.66
C TRP A 259 -8.40 -0.25 -13.38
N LEU A 260 -7.71 0.88 -13.40
CA LEU A 260 -8.15 2.05 -14.16
C LEU A 260 -8.21 1.75 -15.66
N LYS A 261 -7.22 1.01 -16.20
CA LYS A 261 -7.20 0.56 -17.60
C LYS A 261 -8.41 -0.33 -17.90
N ARG A 262 -8.71 -1.31 -17.04
CA ARG A 262 -9.89 -2.18 -17.18
C ARG A 262 -11.20 -1.40 -17.16
N PHE A 263 -11.36 -0.49 -16.19
CA PHE A 263 -12.54 0.36 -16.11
C PHE A 263 -12.71 1.22 -17.37
N ARG A 264 -11.64 1.83 -17.90
CA ARG A 264 -11.69 2.63 -19.13
C ARG A 264 -12.11 1.80 -20.34
N LYS A 265 -11.67 0.54 -20.45
CA LYS A 265 -12.14 -0.41 -21.51
C LYS A 265 -13.65 -0.65 -21.38
N TYR A 266 -14.16 -0.80 -20.16
CA TYR A 266 -15.58 -1.02 -19.89
C TYR A 266 -16.46 0.24 -20.10
N SER A 267 -16.04 1.40 -19.61
CA SER A 267 -16.90 2.58 -19.46
C SER A 267 -17.04 3.44 -20.74
N GLY A 268 -16.38 3.07 -21.84
CA GLY A 268 -16.48 3.75 -23.13
C GLY A 268 -16.32 5.28 -23.05
N ASN A 269 -15.15 5.78 -22.64
CA ASN A 269 -14.70 7.20 -22.65
C ASN A 269 -15.62 8.31 -22.07
N SER A 270 -16.81 8.01 -21.55
CA SER A 270 -17.70 9.01 -20.96
C SER A 270 -17.34 9.28 -19.49
N LEU A 271 -16.19 9.92 -19.27
CA LEU A 271 -15.84 10.49 -17.97
C LEU A 271 -16.34 11.93 -17.90
N LYS A 272 -17.56 12.14 -17.38
CA LYS A 272 -18.00 13.48 -16.99
C LYS A 272 -17.38 13.82 -15.63
N LYS A 273 -16.51 14.84 -15.60
CA LYS A 273 -16.04 15.46 -14.36
C LYS A 273 -17.18 16.25 -13.75
N ASN A 274 -17.70 15.81 -12.61
CA ASN A 274 -18.58 16.65 -11.79
C ASN A 274 -17.74 17.62 -10.96
N GLU A 275 -18.27 18.83 -10.76
CA GLU A 275 -17.68 19.83 -9.87
C GLU A 275 -17.95 19.44 -8.42
N SER A 276 -16.92 18.91 -7.74
CA SER A 276 -16.97 18.58 -6.32
C SER A 276 -17.09 19.83 -5.44
N LYS A 277 -17.95 19.77 -4.42
CA LYS A 277 -18.06 20.73 -3.31
C LYS A 277 -16.94 20.53 -2.25
N SER A 278 -15.71 20.33 -2.70
CA SER A 278 -14.55 20.11 -1.84
C SER A 278 -13.58 21.28 -1.91
N TRP A 279 -12.69 21.37 -0.92
CA TRP A 279 -11.49 22.19 -1.06
C TRP A 279 -10.67 21.66 -2.24
N ARG A 280 -9.97 22.54 -2.94
CA ARG A 280 -9.15 22.19 -4.11
C ARG A 280 -7.70 22.50 -3.83
N PHE A 281 -6.84 21.50 -3.90
CA PHE A 281 -5.39 21.62 -3.82
C PHE A 281 -4.78 21.36 -5.19
N ILE A 282 -4.27 22.40 -5.83
CA ILE A 282 -3.61 22.28 -7.13
C ILE A 282 -2.14 21.92 -6.90
N ALA A 283 -1.79 20.64 -7.09
CA ALA A 283 -0.49 20.07 -6.76
C ALA A 283 0.67 20.81 -7.41
N ARG A 284 0.55 21.14 -8.70
CA ARG A 284 1.59 21.83 -9.48
C ARG A 284 1.93 23.22 -8.95
N SER A 285 0.93 24.01 -8.55
CA SER A 285 1.14 25.40 -8.10
C SER A 285 1.29 25.51 -6.59
N GLY A 286 0.80 24.52 -5.86
CA GLY A 286 0.68 24.54 -4.42
C GLY A 286 -0.54 25.31 -3.90
N MET A 287 -1.40 25.84 -4.78
CA MET A 287 -2.52 26.68 -4.37
C MET A 287 -3.66 25.86 -3.77
N ILE A 288 -4.20 26.34 -2.64
CA ILE A 288 -5.33 25.71 -1.95
C ILE A 288 -6.50 26.68 -1.92
N TYR A 289 -7.62 26.23 -2.47
CA TYR A 289 -8.89 26.96 -2.52
C TYR A 289 -9.92 26.27 -1.62
N ASP A 290 -10.76 27.06 -0.96
CA ASP A 290 -11.93 26.53 -0.27
C ASP A 290 -13.06 26.15 -1.24
N LYS A 291 -14.18 25.68 -0.68
CA LYS A 291 -15.38 25.29 -1.43
C LYS A 291 -16.01 26.45 -2.22
N SER A 292 -15.84 27.69 -1.77
CA SER A 292 -16.28 28.89 -2.49
C SER A 292 -15.31 29.31 -3.61
N GLY A 293 -14.18 28.62 -3.75
CA GLY A 293 -13.15 28.98 -4.72
C GLY A 293 -12.25 30.14 -4.28
N THR A 294 -12.33 30.55 -3.01
CA THR A 294 -11.43 31.56 -2.44
C THR A 294 -10.07 30.93 -2.14
N LEU A 295 -9.00 31.57 -2.58
CA LEU A 295 -7.64 31.15 -2.25
C LEU A 295 -7.40 31.29 -0.75
N LYS A 296 -7.07 30.19 -0.08
CA LYS A 296 -6.74 30.18 1.36
C LYS A 296 -5.24 30.27 1.60
N GLY A 297 -4.44 29.68 0.72
CA GLY A 297 -2.99 29.76 0.86
C GLY A 297 -2.24 28.94 -0.18
N ARG A 298 -0.93 28.85 0.04
CA ARG A 298 -0.02 28.10 -0.81
C ARG A 298 0.82 27.12 0.02
N ILE A 299 0.76 25.85 -0.35
CA ILE A 299 1.51 24.75 0.25
C ILE A 299 2.11 23.93 -0.89
N LYS A 300 3.43 23.73 -0.90
CA LYS A 300 4.06 22.84 -1.90
C LYS A 300 3.60 21.41 -1.63
N ILE A 301 3.18 20.69 -2.66
CA ILE A 301 2.65 19.32 -2.52
C ILE A 301 3.66 18.36 -1.86
N ASN A 302 4.96 18.54 -2.14
CA ASN A 302 6.05 17.73 -1.59
C ASN A 302 6.60 18.25 -0.24
N SER A 303 6.04 19.34 0.31
CA SER A 303 6.41 19.78 1.67
C SER A 303 5.78 18.90 2.73
N LEU A 304 6.30 18.92 3.96
CA LEU A 304 5.69 18.20 5.09
C LEU A 304 4.23 18.60 5.32
N GLU A 305 3.87 19.88 5.11
CA GLU A 305 2.47 20.31 5.17
C GLU A 305 1.62 19.62 4.08
N GLY A 306 2.13 19.57 2.85
CA GLY A 306 1.45 18.92 1.73
C GLY A 306 1.28 17.42 1.93
N GLN A 307 2.32 16.74 2.46
CA GLN A 307 2.28 15.31 2.78
C GLN A 307 1.30 15.01 3.91
N LEU A 308 1.25 15.83 4.97
CA LEU A 308 0.25 15.66 6.04
C LEU A 308 -1.18 15.78 5.49
N LEU A 309 -1.44 16.75 4.62
CA LEU A 309 -2.74 16.89 3.97
C LEU A 309 -3.07 15.70 3.06
N LYS A 310 -2.11 15.19 2.28
CA LYS A 310 -2.26 13.95 1.48
C LYS A 310 -2.67 12.77 2.35
N ILE A 311 -1.98 12.57 3.48
CA ILE A 311 -2.25 11.43 4.38
C ILE A 311 -3.65 11.57 5.01
N LEU A 312 -4.00 12.75 5.53
CA LEU A 312 -5.28 13.00 6.20
C LEU A 312 -6.48 13.03 5.26
N LYS A 313 -6.26 13.31 3.96
CA LYS A 313 -7.30 13.16 2.93
C LYS A 313 -7.88 11.73 2.90
N ASN A 314 -7.04 10.72 3.16
CA ASN A 314 -7.43 9.30 3.23
C ASN A 314 -8.12 8.92 4.56
N GLY A 315 -8.60 9.90 5.32
CA GLY A 315 -9.36 9.71 6.54
C GLY A 315 -8.55 9.87 7.84
N PRO A 316 -9.23 9.75 9.00
CA PRO A 316 -8.64 10.07 10.30
C PRO A 316 -7.48 9.15 10.69
N LYS A 317 -6.39 9.72 11.18
CA LYS A 317 -5.20 8.98 11.63
C LYS A 317 -4.80 9.38 13.05
N ASN A 318 -4.29 8.41 13.82
CA ASN A 318 -3.70 8.74 15.12
C ASN A 318 -2.35 9.47 14.92
N ARG A 319 -1.90 10.19 15.95
CA ARG A 319 -0.66 10.99 15.90
C ARG A 319 0.58 10.16 15.54
N ASN A 320 0.72 8.99 16.16
CA ASN A 320 1.91 8.16 15.99
C ASN A 320 2.04 7.69 14.54
N MET A 321 0.95 7.24 13.93
CA MET A 321 0.90 6.88 12.51
C MET A 321 1.32 8.03 11.61
N LEU A 322 0.88 9.26 11.90
CA LEU A 322 1.26 10.46 11.14
C LEU A 322 2.75 10.77 11.32
N CYS A 323 3.28 10.67 12.53
CA CYS A 323 4.70 10.89 12.80
C CYS A 323 5.57 9.91 12.04
N GLU A 324 5.25 8.61 12.08
CA GLU A 324 6.02 7.58 11.35
C GLU A 324 5.91 7.73 9.82
N SER A 325 4.79 8.27 9.33
CA SER A 325 4.61 8.53 7.89
C SER A 325 5.38 9.76 7.40
N LEU A 326 5.55 10.77 8.26
CA LEU A 326 6.21 12.03 7.92
C LEU A 326 7.71 12.03 8.24
N TRP A 327 8.12 11.33 9.28
CA TRP A 327 9.49 11.25 9.78
C TRP A 327 9.83 9.80 10.15
N PRO A 328 10.02 8.93 9.14
CA PRO A 328 10.31 7.52 9.40
C PRO A 328 11.71 7.30 10.01
N ASP A 329 12.58 8.30 9.96
CA ASP A 329 13.89 8.29 10.62
C ASP A 329 13.82 8.24 12.15
N HIS A 330 14.93 7.78 12.74
CA HIS A 330 15.07 7.72 14.18
C HIS A 330 15.17 9.13 14.77
N ALA A 331 14.26 9.41 15.68
CA ALA A 331 14.15 10.64 16.44
C ALA A 331 13.42 10.33 17.75
N GLU A 332 13.80 10.99 18.84
CA GLU A 332 13.15 10.83 20.12
C GLU A 332 11.67 11.24 20.05
N ASP A 333 10.81 10.52 20.78
CA ASP A 333 9.35 10.71 20.76
C ASP A 333 8.94 12.16 21.07
N GLY A 334 9.56 12.78 22.07
CA GLY A 334 9.25 14.17 22.45
C GLY A 334 9.60 15.19 21.36
N VAL A 335 10.64 14.92 20.58
CA VAL A 335 11.04 15.76 19.45
C VAL A 335 10.04 15.63 18.30
N LEU A 336 9.61 14.40 17.98
CA LEU A 336 8.58 14.17 16.95
C LEU A 336 7.26 14.82 17.33
N GLU A 337 6.85 14.70 18.59
CA GLU A 337 5.64 15.31 19.12
C GLU A 337 5.65 16.83 18.94
N SER A 338 6.72 17.49 19.38
CA SER A 338 6.87 18.94 19.19
C SER A 338 6.89 19.34 17.71
N ARG A 339 7.59 18.58 16.85
CA ARG A 339 7.62 18.84 15.40
C ARG A 339 6.23 18.72 14.78
N PHE A 340 5.47 17.69 15.15
CA PHE A 340 4.13 17.44 14.66
C PHE A 340 3.16 18.57 15.06
N TYR A 341 3.13 18.99 16.33
CA TYR A 341 2.28 20.09 16.75
C TYR A 341 2.60 21.41 16.04
N ARG A 342 3.89 21.72 15.85
CA ARG A 342 4.31 22.90 15.06
C ARG A 342 3.84 22.80 13.61
N LEU A 343 3.87 21.62 13.01
CA LEU A 343 3.40 21.38 11.65
C LEU A 343 1.89 21.62 11.53
N VAL A 344 1.09 21.03 12.43
CA VAL A 344 -0.37 21.21 12.46
C VAL A 344 -0.74 22.68 12.67
N ASN A 345 -0.12 23.35 13.65
CA ASN A 345 -0.38 24.77 13.92
C ASN A 345 -0.05 25.65 12.71
N ARG A 346 1.04 25.35 11.99
CA ARG A 346 1.40 26.07 10.78
C ARG A 346 0.37 25.87 9.66
N ILE A 347 -0.15 24.66 9.47
CA ILE A 347 -1.23 24.40 8.50
C ILE A 347 -2.49 25.17 8.89
N ASN A 348 -2.92 25.07 10.14
CA ASN A 348 -4.14 25.74 10.62
C ASN A 348 -4.03 27.26 10.60
N HIS A 349 -2.85 27.82 10.85
CA HIS A 349 -2.61 29.26 10.66
C HIS A 349 -2.71 29.66 9.18
N LYS A 350 -2.27 28.82 8.24
CA LYS A 350 -2.33 29.11 6.80
C LYS A 350 -3.71 28.91 6.20
N LEU A 351 -4.42 27.87 6.61
CA LEU A 351 -5.65 27.41 5.95
C LEU A 351 -6.91 27.60 6.79
N GLY A 352 -6.79 27.99 8.06
CA GLY A 352 -7.92 28.11 8.99
C GLY A 352 -8.44 26.74 9.43
N GLU A 353 -8.12 26.33 10.66
CA GLU A 353 -8.61 25.10 11.36
C GLU A 353 -8.98 23.90 10.47
N LEU A 354 -8.20 23.66 9.41
CA LEU A 354 -8.51 22.61 8.44
C LEU A 354 -8.19 21.24 9.02
N VAL A 355 -7.14 21.16 9.83
CA VAL A 355 -6.75 19.94 10.54
C VAL A 355 -7.31 20.01 11.96
N VAL A 356 -8.17 19.07 12.30
CA VAL A 356 -8.83 18.99 13.62
C VAL A 356 -8.41 17.74 14.36
N PHE A 357 -8.46 17.79 15.69
CA PHE A 357 -8.17 16.67 16.58
C PHE A 357 -9.41 16.35 17.42
N ASP A 358 -9.89 15.12 17.37
CA ASP A 358 -11.10 14.66 18.10
C ASP A 358 -10.82 14.13 19.51
N GLY A 359 -9.58 14.25 19.99
CA GLY A 359 -9.11 13.64 21.24
C GLY A 359 -8.36 12.32 21.04
N LYS A 360 -8.45 11.69 19.86
CA LYS A 360 -7.76 10.43 19.53
C LYS A 360 -7.05 10.47 18.18
N LYS A 361 -7.68 11.08 17.18
CA LYS A 361 -7.24 11.11 15.77
C LYS A 361 -7.28 12.52 15.23
N TYR A 362 -6.40 12.77 14.27
CA TYR A 362 -6.41 13.95 13.43
C TYR A 362 -7.17 13.64 12.15
N SER A 363 -7.95 14.60 11.66
CA SER A 363 -8.69 14.52 10.40
C SER A 363 -8.74 15.89 9.73
N LEU A 364 -9.14 15.90 8.45
CA LEU A 364 -9.52 17.15 7.81
C LEU A 364 -10.97 17.48 8.19
N LYS A 365 -11.20 18.72 8.63
CA LYS A 365 -12.54 19.27 8.88
C LYS A 365 -13.39 19.27 7.61
N GLU A 366 -12.72 19.40 6.46
CA GLU A 366 -13.35 19.49 5.16
C GLU A 366 -12.66 18.56 4.15
N THR A 367 -13.45 17.99 3.23
CA THR A 367 -12.93 17.17 2.14
C THR A 367 -11.99 17.98 1.24
N LEU A 368 -10.83 17.42 0.92
CA LEU A 368 -9.79 18.04 0.10
C LEU A 368 -9.60 17.23 -1.18
N ASP A 369 -9.78 17.86 -2.34
CA ASP A 369 -9.50 17.28 -3.66
C ASP A 369 -8.13 17.76 -4.15
N ILE A 370 -7.20 16.82 -4.40
CA ILE A 370 -5.84 17.11 -4.86
C ILE A 370 -5.79 16.86 -6.36
N ARG A 371 -5.51 17.91 -7.13
CA ARG A 371 -5.48 17.89 -8.60
C ARG A 371 -4.05 18.07 -9.09
N ASN A 372 -3.62 17.18 -9.99
CA ASN A 372 -2.31 17.28 -10.66
C ASN A 372 -2.28 18.40 -11.71
#